data_AF-A0A7S8E9E0-F1
#
_entry.id   AF-A0A7S8E9E0-F1
#
_cell.length_a   1.000
_cell.length_b   1.000
_cell.length_c   1.000
_cell.angle_alpha   90.00
_cell.angle_beta   90.00
_cell.angle_gamma   90.00
#
_symmetry.space_group_name_H-M   'P 1'
#
loop_
_entity.id
_entity.type
_entity.pdbx_description
1 polymer ?
#
loop_
_entity_poly.entity_id
_entity_poly.type
_entity_poly.pdbx_seq_one_letter_code
_entity_poly.pdbx_strand_id
1 'polypeptide(L)'
;MVTLKRIVPRSAFRVGFGIGAVLMFIQIAVYTLFMLVIVNIPPHAFGIDFIVRTVMNIFISGLSMGVTAWIAVIIYNWVAKRRGGLQFELDYSDFETKRKNDEFPDDGTTTV
;
A
#
# COMPACT_ATOMS: atom_id res chain seq x y z
N MET A 1 -15.53 -10.04 -20.84
CA MET A 1 -14.51 -8.98 -21.02
C MET A 1 -14.67 -7.95 -19.91
N VAL A 2 -13.89 -8.04 -18.83
CA VAL A 2 -13.97 -7.09 -17.71
C VAL A 2 -12.68 -6.28 -17.70
N THR A 3 -12.77 -5.03 -18.14
CA THR A 3 -11.68 -4.06 -18.00
C THR A 3 -11.39 -3.92 -16.51
N LEU A 4 -10.15 -4.14 -16.06
CA LEU A 4 -9.76 -3.94 -14.66
C LEU A 4 -10.27 -2.56 -14.22
N LYS A 5 -11.23 -2.55 -13.28
CA LYS A 5 -11.79 -1.33 -12.69
C LYS A 5 -10.61 -0.52 -12.17
N ARG A 6 -10.49 0.75 -12.62
CA ARG A 6 -9.37 1.62 -12.27
C ARG A 6 -9.04 1.49 -10.80
N ILE A 7 -7.80 1.10 -10.50
CA ILE A 7 -7.35 1.01 -9.11
C ILE A 7 -7.32 2.44 -8.56
N VAL A 8 -8.05 2.66 -7.47
CA VAL A 8 -8.11 3.98 -6.83
C VAL A 8 -6.75 4.25 -6.17
N PRO A 9 -6.04 5.33 -6.56
CA PRO A 9 -4.70 5.62 -6.04
C PRO A 9 -4.67 5.71 -4.50
N ARG A 10 -5.74 6.23 -3.88
CA ARG A 10 -5.89 6.34 -2.43
C ARG A 10 -5.90 4.97 -1.72
N SER A 11 -6.50 3.95 -2.33
CA SER A 11 -6.52 2.59 -1.76
C SER A 11 -5.13 1.95 -1.85
N ALA A 12 -4.46 2.06 -3.01
CA ALA A 12 -3.11 1.56 -3.20
C ALA A 12 -2.08 2.22 -2.29
N PHE A 13 -2.21 3.52 -2.04
CA PHE A 13 -1.37 4.23 -1.06
C PHE A 13 -1.53 3.65 0.35
N ARG A 14 -2.76 3.41 0.82
CA ARG A 14 -3.01 2.84 2.16
C ARG A 14 -2.43 1.45 2.32
N VAL A 15 -2.57 0.60 1.29
CA VAL A 15 -2.01 -0.75 1.28
C VAL A 15 -0.47 -0.69 1.25
N GLY A 16 0.11 0.13 0.37
CA GLY A 16 1.56 0.33 0.29
C GLY A 16 2.15 0.88 1.60
N PHE A 17 1.47 1.82 2.24
CA PHE A 17 1.87 2.36 3.54
C PHE A 17 1.87 1.30 4.63
N GLY A 18 0.81 0.49 4.71
CA GLY A 18 0.72 -0.60 5.69
C GLY A 18 1.82 -1.64 5.51
N ILE A 19 2.06 -2.09 4.27
CA ILE A 19 3.11 -3.06 3.97
C ILE A 19 4.50 -2.48 4.30
N GLY A 20 4.77 -1.24 3.91
CA GLY A 20 6.06 -0.58 4.21
C GLY A 20 6.31 -0.43 5.71
N ALA A 21 5.29 -0.05 6.47
CA ALA A 21 5.40 0.04 7.92
C ALA A 21 5.69 -1.32 8.58
N VAL A 22 5.02 -2.40 8.13
CA VAL A 22 5.24 -3.76 8.64
C VAL A 22 6.64 -4.26 8.30
N LEU A 23 7.09 -4.12 7.06
CA LEU A 23 8.43 -4.53 6.65
C LEU A 23 9.52 -3.80 7.44
N MET A 24 9.35 -2.48 7.62
CA MET A 24 10.29 -1.70 8.42
C MET A 24 10.30 -2.12 9.88
N PHE A 25 9.13 -2.42 10.46
CA PHE A 25 9.04 -2.93 11.82
C PHE A 25 9.80 -4.25 11.99
N ILE A 26 9.66 -5.20 11.05
CA ILE A 26 10.40 -6.47 11.04
C ILE A 26 11.91 -6.20 10.96
N GLN A 27 12.34 -5.31 10.06
CA GLN A 27 13.76 -5.01 9.87
C GLN A 27 14.39 -4.38 11.12
N ILE A 28 13.67 -3.48 11.79
CA ILE A 28 14.12 -2.90 13.06
C ILE A 28 14.17 -3.97 14.15
N ALA A 29 13.18 -4.85 14.24
CA ALA A 29 13.17 -5.94 15.22
C ALA A 29 14.38 -6.87 15.05
N VAL A 30 14.70 -7.25 13.80
CA VAL A 30 15.89 -8.07 13.48
C VAL A 30 17.17 -7.33 13.84
N TYR A 31 17.26 -6.03 13.53
CA TYR A 31 18.43 -5.23 13.87
C TYR A 31 18.62 -5.06 15.38
N THR A 32 17.55 -4.83 16.13
CA THR A 32 17.58 -4.75 17.59
C THR A 32 18.01 -6.09 18.20
N LEU A 33 17.50 -7.21 17.69
CA LEU A 33 17.91 -8.54 18.14
C LEU A 33 19.40 -8.78 17.87
N PHE A 34 19.90 -8.38 16.70
CA PHE A 34 21.31 -8.45 16.36
C PHE A 34 22.18 -7.64 17.34
N MET A 35 21.78 -6.41 17.68
CA MET A 35 22.50 -5.57 18.64
C MET A 35 22.53 -6.17 20.05
N LEU A 36 21.44 -6.78 20.49
CA LEU A 36 21.36 -7.42 21.82
C LEU A 36 22.19 -8.70 21.89
N VAL A 37 22.10 -9.57 20.87
CA VAL A 37 22.66 -10.92 20.93
C VAL A 37 24.11 -10.98 20.47
N ILE A 38 24.45 -10.28 19.38
CA ILE A 38 25.79 -10.37 18.77
C ILE A 38 26.68 -9.26 19.30
N VAL A 39 26.18 -8.03 19.32
CA VAL A 39 26.96 -6.86 19.78
C VAL A 39 26.94 -6.72 21.31
N ASN A 40 26.06 -7.46 22.01
CA ASN A 40 25.91 -7.44 23.48
C ASN A 40 25.65 -6.03 24.04
N ILE A 41 24.92 -5.20 23.29
CA ILE A 41 24.52 -3.88 23.79
C ILE A 41 23.41 -4.08 24.83
N PRO A 42 23.54 -3.56 26.06
CA PRO A 42 22.51 -3.73 27.06
C PRO A 42 21.25 -2.89 26.73
N PRO A 43 20.04 -3.39 27.05
CA PRO A 43 18.79 -2.75 26.64
C PRO A 43 18.55 -1.37 27.27
N HIS A 44 19.18 -1.06 28.40
CA HIS A 44 19.09 0.26 29.02
C HIS A 44 19.89 1.33 28.27
N ALA A 45 20.76 0.95 27.33
CA ALA A 45 21.48 1.88 26.46
C ALA A 45 20.57 2.46 25.36
N PHE A 46 19.39 1.88 25.12
CA PHE A 46 18.41 2.43 24.18
C PHE A 46 17.67 3.61 24.83
N GLY A 47 18.21 4.81 24.66
CA GLY A 47 17.55 6.04 25.08
C GLY A 47 16.30 6.38 24.28
N ILE A 48 15.56 7.40 24.73
CA ILE A 48 14.33 7.90 24.08
C ILE A 48 14.58 8.27 22.60
N ASP A 49 15.76 8.80 22.28
CA ASP A 49 16.15 9.13 20.91
C ASP A 49 16.07 7.93 19.96
N PHE A 50 16.38 6.73 20.43
CA PHE A 50 16.29 5.50 19.64
C PHE A 50 14.83 5.19 19.28
N ILE A 51 13.92 5.37 20.23
CA ILE A 51 12.48 5.14 20.03
C ILE A 51 11.92 6.15 19.03
N VAL A 52 12.22 7.44 19.21
CA VAL A 52 11.76 8.49 18.29
C VAL A 52 12.27 8.26 16.87
N ARG A 53 13.57 7.94 16.72
CA ARG A 53 14.14 7.60 15.40
C ARG A 53 13.50 6.36 14.79
N THR A 54 13.21 5.35 15.61
CA THR A 54 12.53 4.11 15.17
C THR A 54 11.13 4.42 14.63
N VAL A 55 10.33 5.18 15.37
CA VAL A 55 8.97 5.57 14.95
C VAL A 55 9.01 6.40 13.67
N MET A 56 9.91 7.38 13.58
CA MET A 56 10.06 8.20 12.38
C MET A 56 10.49 7.36 11.16
N ASN A 57 11.40 6.41 11.35
CA ASN A 57 11.83 5.51 10.28
C ASN A 57 10.70 4.61 9.78
N ILE A 58 9.88 4.05 10.68
CA ILE A 58 8.70 3.25 10.30
C ILE A 58 7.72 4.11 9.49
N PHE A 59 7.45 5.33 9.95
CA PHE A 59 6.56 6.25 9.27
C PHE A 59 7.07 6.67 7.88
N ILE A 60 8.35 7.03 7.77
CA ILE A 60 8.98 7.42 6.49
C ILE A 60 9.03 6.24 5.53
N SER A 61 9.33 5.03 6.01
CA SER A 61 9.35 3.83 5.17
C SER A 61 7.95 3.49 4.64
N GLY A 62 6.94 3.53 5.51
CA GLY A 62 5.53 3.43 5.09
C GLY A 62 5.15 4.50 4.08
N LEU A 63 5.51 5.76 4.32
CA LEU A 63 5.26 6.85 3.37
C LEU A 63 5.92 6.59 2.01
N SER A 64 7.20 6.21 2.00
CA SER A 64 7.94 5.92 0.78
C SER A 64 7.24 4.85 -0.05
N MET A 65 6.92 3.71 0.57
CA MET A 65 6.28 2.58 -0.10
C MET A 65 4.84 2.89 -0.53
N GLY A 66 4.11 3.67 0.27
CA GLY A 66 2.80 4.21 -0.08
C GLY A 66 2.85 5.12 -1.31
N VAL A 67 3.82 6.05 -1.35
CA VAL A 67 4.04 6.95 -2.50
C VAL A 67 4.43 6.14 -3.74
N THR A 68 5.32 5.15 -3.61
CA THR A 68 5.68 4.28 -4.74
C THR A 68 4.47 3.53 -5.30
N ALA A 69 3.64 2.95 -4.43
CA ALA A 69 2.41 2.26 -4.83
C ALA A 69 1.41 3.22 -5.50
N TRP A 70 1.30 4.44 -4.99
CA TRP A 70 0.45 5.49 -5.56
C TRP A 70 0.90 5.89 -6.97
N ILE A 71 2.20 6.16 -7.15
CA ILE A 71 2.80 6.50 -8.45
C ILE A 71 2.62 5.33 -9.43
N ALA A 72 2.88 4.10 -8.99
CA ALA A 72 2.72 2.91 -9.82
C ALA A 72 1.29 2.77 -10.35
N VAL A 73 0.28 3.04 -9.50
CA VAL A 73 -1.13 3.02 -9.91
C VAL A 73 -1.48 4.15 -10.87
N ILE A 74 -0.92 5.35 -10.70
CA ILE A 74 -1.11 6.45 -11.66
C ILE A 74 -0.53 6.07 -13.02
N ILE A 75 0.69 5.55 -13.05
CA ILE A 75 1.35 5.10 -14.28
C ILE A 75 0.53 3.98 -14.93
N TYR A 76 0.10 2.98 -14.16
CA TYR A 76 -0.75 1.89 -14.66
C TYR A 76 -2.04 2.42 -15.28
N ASN A 77 -2.75 3.29 -14.58
CA ASN A 77 -4.00 3.88 -15.08
C ASN A 77 -3.78 4.73 -16.35
N TRP A 78 -2.65 5.42 -16.45
CA TRP A 78 -2.27 6.20 -17.64
C TRP A 78 -1.91 5.30 -18.84
N VAL A 79 -1.13 4.24 -18.60
CA VAL A 79 -0.76 3.25 -19.62
C VAL A 79 -1.99 2.49 -20.11
N ALA A 80 -2.85 2.03 -19.20
CA ALA A 80 -4.10 1.33 -19.54
C ALA A 80 -5.04 2.20 -20.38
N LYS A 81 -5.07 3.53 -20.14
CA LYS A 81 -5.85 4.49 -20.95
C LYS A 81 -5.27 4.68 -22.36
N ARG A 82 -3.94 4.54 -22.54
CA ARG A 82 -3.26 4.76 -23.83
C ARG A 82 -3.06 3.52 -24.69
N ARG A 83 -2.94 2.33 -24.09
CA ARG A 83 -2.61 1.09 -24.81
C ARG A 83 -3.71 0.02 -24.79
N GLY A 84 -4.86 0.31 -24.14
CA GLY A 84 -5.82 -0.72 -23.78
C GLY A 84 -5.25 -1.55 -22.62
N GLY A 85 -5.85 -1.45 -21.44
CA GLY A 85 -5.35 -2.12 -20.23
C GLY A 85 -5.13 -3.62 -20.43
N LEU A 86 -4.21 -4.21 -19.67
CA LEU A 86 -4.00 -5.66 -19.64
C LEU A 86 -5.32 -6.35 -19.31
N GLN A 87 -5.82 -7.12 -20.28
CA GLN A 87 -6.99 -7.97 -20.14
C GLN A 87 -6.53 -9.25 -19.45
N PHE A 88 -6.66 -9.30 -18.13
CA PHE A 88 -6.57 -10.56 -17.41
C PHE A 88 -7.99 -11.12 -17.28
N GLU A 89 -8.27 -12.21 -18.01
CA GLU A 89 -9.37 -13.12 -17.71
C GLU A 89 -9.05 -13.85 -16.41
N LEU A 90 -9.39 -13.23 -15.29
CA LEU A 90 -9.58 -13.96 -14.04
C LEU A 90 -11.04 -14.35 -13.98
N ASP A 91 -11.29 -15.62 -14.28
CA ASP A 91 -12.58 -16.28 -14.14
C ASP A 91 -12.94 -16.33 -12.65
N TYR A 92 -13.66 -15.31 -12.18
CA TYR A 92 -14.14 -15.23 -10.80
C TYR A 92 -15.54 -15.87 -10.73
N SER A 93 -15.60 -17.19 -10.68
CA SER A 93 -16.86 -17.93 -10.47
C SER A 93 -17.39 -17.84 -9.03
N ASP A 94 -16.61 -17.33 -8.06
CA ASP A 94 -16.89 -17.56 -6.62
C ASP A 94 -17.08 -16.30 -5.73
N PHE A 95 -17.26 -15.09 -6.27
CA PHE A 95 -17.33 -13.86 -5.43
C PHE A 95 -18.61 -13.01 -5.56
N GLU A 96 -19.78 -13.64 -5.71
CA GLU A 96 -21.08 -12.93 -5.81
C GLU A 96 -21.47 -12.08 -4.57
N THR A 97 -20.81 -12.20 -3.42
CA THR A 97 -21.34 -11.61 -2.16
C THR A 97 -20.75 -10.27 -1.71
N LYS A 98 -19.92 -9.57 -2.51
CA LYS A 98 -19.32 -8.29 -2.08
C LYS A 98 -19.60 -7.06 -2.97
N ARG A 99 -20.68 -7.05 -3.76
CA ARG A 99 -21.18 -5.81 -4.41
C ARG A 99 -22.37 -5.24 -3.64
N LYS A 100 -22.12 -4.43 -2.60
CA LYS A 100 -23.17 -3.60 -1.98
C LYS A 100 -22.79 -2.14 -1.70
N ASN A 101 -21.62 -1.69 -2.17
CA ASN A 101 -21.13 -0.32 -1.87
C ASN A 101 -20.95 0.57 -3.10
N ASP A 102 -21.57 0.23 -4.24
CA ASP A 102 -21.41 1.01 -5.48
C ASP A 102 -22.77 1.57 -5.96
N GLU A 103 -23.35 2.52 -5.21
CA GLU A 103 -24.35 3.46 -5.75
C GLU A 103 -23.95 4.88 -5.32
N PHE A 104 -23.32 5.61 -6.25
CA PHE A 104 -23.37 7.07 -6.27
C PHE A 104 -24.38 7.43 -7.36
N PRO A 105 -25.44 8.23 -7.06
CA PRO A 105 -26.41 8.60 -8.08
C PRO A 105 -25.79 9.68 -8.98
N ASP A 106 -25.60 9.33 -10.25
CA ASP A 106 -25.32 10.30 -11.31
C ASP A 106 -26.67 10.83 -11.78
N ASP A 107 -26.93 12.10 -11.46
CA ASP A 107 -28.17 12.80 -11.81
C ASP A 107 -28.15 13.14 -13.31
N GLY A 108 -29.32 13.00 -13.93
CA GLY A 108 -29.48 12.78 -15.35
C GLY A 108 -28.98 13.90 -16.27
N THR A 109 -28.45 13.51 -17.44
CA THR A 109 -28.64 14.25 -18.69
C THR A 109 -28.22 13.41 -19.89
N THR A 110 -29.21 12.84 -20.59
CA THR A 110 -29.09 12.57 -22.03
C THR A 110 -30.37 13.06 -22.70
N THR A 111 -30.25 14.25 -23.29
CA THR A 111 -31.16 14.78 -24.30
C THR A 111 -30.86 14.18 -25.67
N VAL A 112 -31.95 14.03 -26.44
CA VAL A 112 -32.12 13.65 -27.85
C VAL A 112 -32.04 12.17 -28.18
#